data_AF-A0A2M7R824-F1
#
_entry.id   AF-A0A2M7R824-F1
#
_cell.length_a   1.000
_cell.length_b   1.000
_cell.length_c   1.000
_cell.angle_alpha   90.00
_cell.angle_beta   90.00
_cell.angle_gamma   90.00
#
_symmetry.space_group_name_H-M   'P 1'
#
loop_
_entity.id
_entity.type
_entity.pdbx_description
1 polymer ?
#
loop_
_entity_poly.entity_id
_entity_poly.type
_entity_poly.pdbx_seq_one_letter_code
_entity_poly.pdbx_strand_id
1 'polypeptide(L)'
;MSQKYLEILEKFKGKTAGIFVDEANLFYSQKSLGWHVDWKKVLEFFKASYDIKIAQYYMGMPFKKEAYEENILIKNRLEKAGFEVITKPLKKIYLNGQKKEFKYKCNFDVEITRDVIRN
;
A
#
# COMPACT_ATOMS: atom_id res chain seq x y z
N MET A 1 -25.16 -1.72 -1.72
CA MET A 1 -24.07 -1.56 -2.72
C MET A 1 -24.72 -1.21 -4.06
N SER A 2 -24.22 -0.24 -4.84
CA SER A 2 -24.87 0.15 -6.10
C SER A 2 -24.88 -1.00 -7.13
N GLN A 3 -25.90 -1.05 -8.00
CA GLN A 3 -26.06 -2.09 -9.04
C GLN A 3 -24.82 -2.20 -9.93
N LYS A 4 -24.24 -1.06 -10.30
CA LYS A 4 -23.00 -0.96 -11.09
C LYS A 4 -21.82 -1.71 -10.45
N TYR A 5 -21.69 -1.69 -9.11
CA TYR A 5 -20.59 -2.38 -8.44
C TYR A 5 -20.78 -3.90 -8.44
N LEU A 6 -22.01 -4.36 -8.28
CA LEU A 6 -22.32 -5.79 -8.34
C LEU A 6 -22.05 -6.36 -9.73
N GLU A 7 -22.39 -5.62 -10.78
CA GLU A 7 -22.08 -6.01 -12.16
C GLU A 7 -20.58 -6.14 -12.42
N ILE A 8 -19.75 -5.24 -11.87
CA ILE A 8 -18.30 -5.35 -11.96
C ILE A 8 -17.81 -6.59 -11.23
N LEU A 9 -18.25 -6.81 -9.98
CA LEU A 9 -17.82 -7.96 -9.20
C LEU A 9 -18.21 -9.29 -9.87
N GLU A 10 -19.41 -9.39 -10.42
CA GLU A 10 -19.85 -10.61 -11.11
C GLU A 10 -19.09 -10.81 -12.44
N LYS A 11 -18.83 -9.73 -13.20
CA LYS A 11 -18.07 -9.80 -14.47
C LYS A 11 -16.67 -10.39 -14.31
N PHE A 12 -16.02 -10.14 -13.17
CA PHE A 12 -14.67 -10.60 -12.92
C PHE A 12 -14.59 -11.71 -11.86
N LYS A 13 -15.74 -12.25 -11.45
CA LYS A 13 -15.81 -13.30 -10.44
C LYS A 13 -15.01 -14.53 -10.86
N GLY A 14 -14.24 -15.07 -9.93
CA GLY A 14 -13.38 -16.23 -10.14
C GLY A 14 -12.17 -15.99 -11.04
N LYS A 15 -11.98 -14.77 -11.58
CA LYS A 15 -10.78 -14.45 -12.33
C LYS A 15 -9.58 -14.26 -11.41
N THR A 16 -8.42 -14.55 -11.95
CA THR A 16 -7.14 -14.27 -11.30
C THR A 16 -6.90 -12.77 -11.22
N ALA A 17 -6.43 -12.31 -10.07
CA ALA A 17 -6.03 -10.91 -9.88
C ALA A 17 -4.83 -10.80 -8.93
N GLY A 18 -4.09 -9.70 -9.07
CA GLY A 18 -3.05 -9.27 -8.14
C GLY A 18 -3.44 -7.94 -7.48
N ILE A 19 -3.03 -7.77 -6.22
CA ILE A 19 -3.25 -6.53 -5.46
C ILE A 19 -1.89 -5.88 -5.20
N PHE A 20 -1.75 -4.62 -5.57
CA PHE A 20 -0.53 -3.83 -5.39
C PHE A 20 -0.89 -2.50 -4.73
N VAL A 21 -0.42 -2.26 -3.51
CA VAL A 21 -0.79 -1.10 -2.71
C VAL A 21 0.40 -0.16 -2.52
N ASP A 22 0.29 1.07 -3.01
CA ASP A 22 1.28 2.12 -2.82
C ASP A 22 0.95 3.02 -1.60
N GLU A 23 1.62 2.77 -0.48
CA GLU A 23 1.37 3.47 0.78
C GLU A 23 1.73 4.96 0.73
N ALA A 24 2.77 5.34 -0.02
CA ALA A 24 3.27 6.71 0.00
C ALA A 24 2.21 7.70 -0.50
N ASN A 25 1.36 7.26 -1.44
CA ASN A 25 0.23 8.02 -1.96
C ASN A 25 -1.00 7.98 -1.03
N LEU A 26 -1.17 6.90 -0.25
CA LEU A 26 -2.27 6.74 0.70
C LEU A 26 -2.04 7.49 2.01
N PHE A 27 -0.79 7.60 2.48
CA PHE A 27 -0.44 8.20 3.77
C PHE A 27 -0.95 9.64 3.91
N TYR A 28 -0.65 10.49 2.92
CA TYR A 28 -1.07 11.90 2.94
C TYR A 28 -2.59 12.05 2.91
N SER A 29 -3.27 11.18 2.15
CA SER A 29 -4.72 11.16 2.02
C SER A 29 -5.38 10.75 3.35
N GLN A 30 -4.94 9.64 3.96
CA GLN A 30 -5.47 9.17 5.25
C GLN A 30 -5.23 10.20 6.36
N LYS A 31 -4.06 10.84 6.39
CA LYS A 31 -3.76 11.90 7.36
C LYS A 31 -4.72 13.08 7.25
N SER A 32 -5.13 13.44 6.04
CA SER A 32 -6.09 14.54 5.83
C SER A 32 -7.53 14.16 6.19
N LEU A 33 -7.90 12.89 6.02
CA LEU A 33 -9.28 12.42 6.20
C LEU A 33 -9.57 11.85 7.60
N GLY A 34 -8.55 11.58 8.41
CA GLY A 34 -8.69 11.15 9.80
C GLY A 34 -9.18 9.70 9.99
N TRP A 35 -9.16 8.88 8.94
CA TRP A 35 -9.51 7.46 9.01
C TRP A 35 -8.42 6.58 8.37
N HIS A 36 -8.41 5.32 8.79
CA HIS A 36 -7.44 4.32 8.32
C HIS A 36 -8.11 3.16 7.60
N VAL A 37 -7.44 2.62 6.59
CA VAL A 37 -7.91 1.45 5.85
C VAL A 37 -7.65 0.19 6.68
N ASP A 38 -8.70 -0.62 6.86
CA ASP A 38 -8.57 -1.99 7.39
C ASP A 38 -8.18 -2.94 6.24
N TRP A 39 -6.88 -3.12 6.05
CA TRP A 39 -6.33 -3.92 4.95
C TRP A 39 -6.72 -5.40 5.01
N LYS A 40 -7.02 -5.94 6.20
CA LYS A 40 -7.51 -7.30 6.33
C LYS A 40 -8.88 -7.43 5.65
N LYS A 41 -9.80 -6.52 5.96
CA LYS A 41 -11.13 -6.49 5.31
C LYS A 41 -11.03 -6.25 3.81
N VAL A 42 -10.11 -5.41 3.35
CA VAL A 42 -9.87 -5.19 1.92
C VAL A 42 -9.45 -6.49 1.24
N LEU A 43 -8.47 -7.21 1.79
CA LEU A 43 -8.00 -8.45 1.19
C LEU A 43 -9.09 -9.54 1.21
N GLU A 44 -9.82 -9.67 2.31
CA GLU A 44 -10.96 -10.60 2.42
C GLU A 44 -12.05 -10.29 1.40
N PHE A 45 -12.38 -9.01 1.20
CA PHE A 45 -13.35 -8.58 0.20
C PHE A 45 -12.96 -9.02 -1.22
N PHE A 46 -11.71 -8.80 -1.62
CA PHE A 46 -11.24 -9.20 -2.94
C PHE A 46 -11.12 -10.72 -3.07
N LYS A 47 -10.64 -11.43 -2.05
CA LYS A 47 -10.59 -12.90 -2.05
C LYS A 47 -11.97 -13.56 -2.15
N ALA A 48 -13.03 -12.89 -1.71
CA ALA A 48 -14.39 -13.41 -1.85
C ALA A 48 -14.89 -13.45 -3.31
N SER A 49 -14.32 -12.62 -4.19
CA SER A 49 -14.76 -12.50 -5.59
C SER A 49 -13.71 -12.95 -6.60
N TYR A 50 -12.42 -12.91 -6.26
CA TYR A 50 -11.30 -13.15 -7.18
C TYR A 50 -10.35 -14.21 -6.63
N ASP A 51 -9.66 -14.91 -7.53
CA ASP A 51 -8.54 -15.78 -7.19
C ASP A 51 -7.26 -14.93 -7.06
N ILE A 52 -7.05 -14.38 -5.86
CA ILE A 52 -5.92 -13.50 -5.57
C ILE A 52 -4.63 -14.31 -5.47
N LYS A 53 -3.75 -14.17 -6.47
CA LYS A 53 -2.44 -14.85 -6.50
C LYS A 53 -1.35 -14.10 -5.76
N ILE A 54 -1.44 -12.77 -5.76
CA ILE A 54 -0.45 -11.91 -5.14
C ILE A 54 -1.13 -10.72 -4.46
N ALA A 55 -0.63 -10.37 -3.29
CA ALA A 55 -1.05 -9.19 -2.54
C ALA A 55 0.20 -8.53 -1.96
N GLN A 56 0.67 -7.46 -2.59
CA GLN A 56 1.88 -6.74 -2.23
C GLN A 56 1.57 -5.35 -1.71
N TYR A 57 2.26 -4.96 -0.65
CA TYR A 57 2.11 -3.67 0.01
C TYR A 57 3.47 -2.97 0.06
N TYR A 58 3.56 -1.80 -0.57
CA TYR A 58 4.79 -1.05 -0.72
C TYR A 58 4.81 0.11 0.26
N MET A 59 5.73 0.08 1.23
CA MET A 59 5.78 1.10 2.30
C MET A 59 7.16 1.68 2.55
N GLY A 60 7.20 2.97 2.88
CA GLY A 60 8.41 3.65 3.28
C GLY A 60 8.81 3.34 4.73
N MET A 61 10.11 3.18 4.98
CA MET A 61 10.66 3.01 6.33
C MET A 61 11.41 4.28 6.77
N PRO A 62 10.97 4.93 7.86
CA PRO A 62 11.63 6.12 8.38
C PRO A 62 12.95 5.75 9.10
N PHE A 63 13.87 6.71 9.19
CA PHE A 63 15.14 6.49 9.92
C PHE A 63 15.07 6.79 11.41
N LYS A 64 14.06 7.55 11.86
CA LYS A 64 13.90 7.88 13.28
C LYS A 64 13.41 6.66 14.03
N LYS A 65 14.08 6.30 15.12
CA LYS A 65 13.83 5.07 15.90
C LYS A 65 12.34 4.86 16.22
N GLU A 66 11.70 5.85 16.83
CA GLU A 66 10.29 5.78 17.22
C GLU A 66 9.36 5.48 16.03
N ALA A 67 9.49 6.26 14.96
CA ALA A 67 8.68 6.07 13.75
C ALA A 67 9.03 4.77 13.02
N TYR A 68 10.28 4.30 13.11
CA TYR A 68 10.70 3.02 12.54
C TYR A 68 10.03 1.86 13.27
N GLU A 69 10.04 1.88 14.60
CA GLU A 69 9.37 0.89 15.44
C GLU A 69 7.86 0.85 15.20
N GLU A 70 7.21 2.02 15.04
CA GLU A 70 5.80 2.10 14.66
C GLU A 70 5.53 1.45 13.29
N ASN A 71 6.34 1.78 12.28
CA ASN A 71 6.19 1.19 10.94
C ASN A 71 6.45 -0.32 10.93
N ILE A 72 7.32 -0.84 11.80
CA ILE A 72 7.49 -2.29 11.98
C ILE A 72 6.20 -2.95 12.49
N LEU A 73 5.49 -2.32 13.43
CA LEU A 73 4.20 -2.84 13.91
C LEU A 73 3.14 -2.86 12.80
N ILE A 74 3.10 -1.82 11.97
CA ILE A 74 2.21 -1.75 10.80
C ILE A 74 2.55 -2.86 9.81
N LYS A 75 3.83 -3.01 9.46
CA LYS A 75 4.34 -4.09 8.60
C LYS A 75 3.88 -5.47 9.12
N ASN A 76 4.10 -5.75 10.39
CA ASN A 76 3.73 -7.03 11.00
C ASN A 76 2.22 -7.28 10.93
N ARG A 77 1.39 -6.25 11.06
CA ARG A 77 -0.08 -6.37 10.92
C ARG A 77 -0.50 -6.67 9.48
N LEU A 78 0.13 -6.02 8.50
CA LEU A 78 -0.10 -6.26 7.07
C LEU A 78 0.30 -7.68 6.66
N GLU A 79 1.46 -8.15 7.12
CA GLU A 79 1.92 -9.53 6.88
C GLU A 79 0.97 -10.55 7.49
N LYS A 80 0.53 -10.32 8.74
CA LYS A 80 -0.51 -11.16 9.37
C LYS A 80 -1.85 -11.11 8.64
N ALA A 81 -2.18 -10.00 7.98
CA ALA A 81 -3.38 -9.90 7.16
C ALA A 81 -3.26 -10.67 5.84
N GLY A 82 -2.05 -11.01 5.40
CA GLY A 82 -1.78 -11.80 4.20
C GLY A 82 -1.17 -11.01 3.03
N PHE A 83 -0.58 -9.84 3.30
CA PHE A 83 0.20 -9.09 2.32
C PHE A 83 1.70 -9.45 2.41
N GLU A 84 2.37 -9.49 1.27
CA GLU A 84 3.83 -9.39 1.22
C GLU A 84 4.21 -7.90 1.29
N VAL A 85 5.01 -7.51 2.29
CA VAL A 85 5.36 -6.10 2.52
C VAL A 85 6.74 -5.79 1.96
N ILE A 86 6.80 -4.93 0.96
CA ILE A 86 8.02 -4.47 0.31
C ILE A 86 8.38 -3.09 0.87
N THR A 87 9.61 -2.95 1.36
CA THR A 87 10.04 -1.72 2.04
C THR A 87 11.21 -1.02 1.36
N LYS A 88 11.27 0.29 1.53
CA LYS A 88 12.40 1.15 1.15
C LYS A 88 12.62 2.25 2.17
N PRO A 89 13.86 2.69 2.41
CA PRO A 89 14.11 3.84 3.27
C PRO A 89 13.53 5.13 2.68
N LEU A 90 12.91 5.96 3.53
CA LEU A 90 12.42 7.28 3.13
C LEU A 90 13.57 8.19 2.66
N LYS A 91 13.37 8.95 1.60
CA LYS A 91 14.34 9.96 1.13
C LYS A 91 13.93 11.35 1.56
N LYS A 92 14.88 12.16 2.05
CA LYS A 92 14.68 13.58 2.29
C LYS A 92 14.81 14.33 0.96
N ILE A 93 13.74 14.99 0.53
CA ILE A 93 13.74 15.91 -0.59
C ILE A 93 13.69 17.32 -0.02
N TYR A 94 14.75 18.07 -0.22
CA TYR A 94 14.83 19.46 0.21
C TYR A 94 13.98 20.33 -0.73
N LEU A 95 13.10 21.16 -0.16
CA LEU A 95 12.21 22.05 -0.92
C LEU A 95 12.90 23.36 -1.32
N ASN A 96 14.02 23.67 -0.67
CA ASN A 96 14.84 24.85 -0.93
C ASN A 96 16.33 24.50 -0.97
N GLY A 97 17.12 25.28 -1.71
CA GLY A 97 18.57 25.07 -1.83
C GLY A 97 19.35 25.20 -0.52
N GLN A 98 18.73 25.77 0.53
CA GLN A 98 19.36 25.98 1.84
C GLN A 98 19.19 24.80 2.82
N LYS A 99 18.61 23.66 2.38
CA LYS A 99 18.42 22.44 3.20
C LYS A 99 17.65 22.65 4.51
N LYS A 100 16.88 23.74 4.66
CA LYS A 100 16.10 24.04 5.88
C LYS A 100 14.74 23.37 5.87
N GLU A 101 14.12 23.28 4.70
CA GLU A 101 12.82 22.64 4.54
C GLU A 101 12.97 21.35 3.72
N PHE A 102 12.41 20.25 4.22
CA PHE A 102 12.41 18.98 3.52
C PHE A 102 11.07 18.25 3.68
N LYS A 103 10.75 17.42 2.69
CA LYS A 103 9.69 16.41 2.77
C LYS A 103 10.29 15.02 2.66
N TYR A 104 9.73 14.07 3.39
CA TYR A 104 10.05 12.67 3.16
C TYR A 104 9.24 12.16 1.97
N LYS A 105 9.92 11.54 1.01
CA LYS A 105 9.29 10.84 -0.12
C LYS A 105 9.81 9.42 -0.21
N CYS A 106 8.93 8.50 -0.56
CA CYS A 106 9.25 7.16 -1.01
C CYS A 106 8.52 6.94 -2.32
N ASN A 107 9.19 6.39 -3.33
CA ASN A 107 8.56 6.04 -4.59
C ASN A 107 8.80 4.55 -4.88
N PHE A 108 7.75 3.89 -5.34
CA PHE A 108 7.72 2.49 -5.72
C PHE A 108 7.27 2.27 -7.17
N ASP A 109 7.16 3.32 -7.99
CA ASP A 109 6.73 3.20 -9.39
C ASP A 109 7.47 2.09 -10.14
N VAL A 110 8.80 2.01 -9.99
CA VAL A 110 9.65 1.02 -10.68
C VAL A 110 9.41 -0.40 -10.15
N GLU A 111 9.32 -0.57 -8.84
CA GLU A 111 9.13 -1.88 -8.20
C GLU A 111 7.73 -2.41 -8.48
N ILE A 112 6.71 -1.57 -8.32
CA ILE A 112 5.33 -1.91 -8.66
C ILE A 112 5.25 -2.30 -10.13
N THR A 113 5.82 -1.50 -11.03
CA THR A 113 5.81 -1.83 -12.47
C THR A 113 6.49 -3.16 -12.75
N ARG A 114 7.67 -3.39 -12.17
CA ARG A 114 8.40 -4.66 -12.31
C ARG A 114 7.58 -5.83 -11.78
N ASP A 115 6.97 -5.70 -10.61
CA ASP A 115 6.27 -6.80 -9.94
C ASP A 115 4.93 -7.10 -10.62
N VAL A 116 4.24 -6.09 -11.15
CA VAL A 116 3.04 -6.25 -11.99
C VAL A 116 3.35 -6.97 -13.30
N ILE A 117 4.52 -6.73 -13.91
CA ILE A 117 4.90 -7.37 -15.20
C ILE A 117 5.31 -8.84 -15.00
N ARG A 118 5.89 -9.19 -13.84
CA ARG A 118 6.44 -10.53 -13.59
C ARG A 118 5.41 -11.56 -13.12
N ASN A 119 4.24 -11.13 -12.67
CA ASN A 119 3.19 -11.97 -12.08
C ASN A 119 1.92 -11.94 -12.92
#